data_AF-A0A357TI74-F1
#
_entry.id   AF-A0A357TI74-F1
#
_cell.length_a   1.000
_cell.length_b   1.000
_cell.length_c   1.000
_cell.angle_alpha   90.00
_cell.angle_beta   90.00
_cell.angle_gamma   90.00
#
_symmetry.space_group_name_H-M   'P 1'
#
loop_
_entity.id
_entity.type
_entity.pdbx_description
1 polymer ?
#
loop_
_entity_poly.entity_id
_entity_poly.type
_entity_poly.pdbx_seq_one_letter_code
_entity_poly.pdbx_strand_id
1 'polypeptide(L)'
;MSTEVFVSYSSQDYERVMPLVDRLRSVGVAVWVDEGNIDAATLWSESIVEAITECRVLIMMVSSHSTDSHNVVKEVMIASESKKTILPIYLEPADIPAKLKYQLTGIQHLEWFDGGSDEVFETLKDGLAKRGVTIDGQARTSQALGKAPQKTTRKPQRLPNHQGRSSSTVK
;
A
#
# COMPACT_ATOMS: atom_id res chain seq x y z
N MET A 1 0.84 -18.01 -4.43
CA MET A 1 0.03 -17.15 -3.53
C MET A 1 0.64 -15.77 -3.63
N SER A 2 -0.13 -14.75 -3.99
CA SER A 2 0.43 -13.39 -4.14
C SER A 2 0.68 -12.80 -2.75
N THR A 3 1.92 -12.40 -2.48
CA THR A 3 2.30 -11.67 -1.27
C THR A 3 1.51 -10.35 -1.22
N GLU A 4 0.83 -10.06 -0.11
CA GLU A 4 0.12 -8.78 0.04
C GLU A 4 0.91 -7.79 0.90
N VAL A 5 1.59 -8.29 1.92
CA VAL A 5 2.42 -7.49 2.84
C VAL A 5 3.83 -8.06 2.89
N PHE A 6 4.82 -7.20 2.67
CA PHE A 6 6.23 -7.50 2.90
C PHE A 6 6.66 -6.85 4.21
N VAL A 7 7.29 -7.59 5.13
CA VAL A 7 7.82 -7.05 6.39
C VAL A 7 9.34 -7.01 6.33
N SER A 8 9.89 -5.80 6.30
CA SER A 8 11.32 -5.51 6.35
C SER A 8 11.72 -5.16 7.79
N TYR A 9 12.67 -5.90 8.35
CA TYR A 9 13.15 -5.73 9.73
C TYR A 9 14.61 -6.19 9.86
N SER A 10 15.28 -5.77 10.93
CA SER A 10 16.59 -6.35 11.27
C SER A 10 16.41 -7.71 11.92
N SER A 11 17.23 -8.71 11.60
CA SER A 11 17.22 -10.01 12.27
C SER A 11 17.44 -9.90 13.79
N GLN A 12 18.06 -8.81 14.27
CA GLN A 12 18.21 -8.50 15.70
C GLN A 12 16.87 -8.16 16.39
N ASP A 13 15.83 -7.79 15.63
CA ASP A 13 14.49 -7.48 16.14
C ASP A 13 13.50 -8.66 15.99
N TYR A 14 13.98 -9.86 15.62
CA TYR A 14 13.14 -11.02 15.33
C TYR A 14 12.09 -11.30 16.42
N GLU A 15 12.52 -11.36 17.69
CA GLU A 15 11.61 -11.66 18.81
C GLU A 15 10.51 -10.60 19.02
N ARG A 16 10.75 -9.36 18.60
CA ARG A 16 9.79 -8.24 18.67
C ARG A 16 8.83 -8.23 17.48
N VAL A 17 9.31 -8.67 16.31
CA VAL A 17 8.58 -8.57 15.03
C VAL A 17 7.69 -9.80 14.79
N MET A 18 8.18 -11.00 15.09
CA MET A 18 7.45 -12.23 14.79
C MET A 18 6.07 -12.34 15.44
N PRO A 19 5.85 -11.91 16.70
CA PRO A 19 4.51 -11.89 17.28
C PRO A 19 3.49 -11.07 16.46
N LEU A 20 3.92 -9.93 15.89
CA LEU A 20 3.08 -9.12 15.01
C LEU A 20 2.82 -9.82 13.67
N VAL A 21 3.84 -10.42 13.07
CA VAL A 21 3.73 -11.20 11.83
C VAL A 21 2.72 -12.34 12.00
N ASP A 22 2.85 -13.10 13.07
CA ASP A 22 1.96 -14.23 13.35
C ASP A 22 0.53 -13.75 13.60
N ARG A 23 0.37 -12.61 14.28
CA ARG A 23 -0.93 -11.98 14.47
C ARG A 23 -1.57 -11.53 13.15
N LEU A 24 -0.80 -10.94 12.23
CA LEU A 24 -1.28 -10.60 10.88
C LEU A 24 -1.69 -11.84 10.09
N ARG A 25 -0.88 -12.90 10.13
CA ARG A 25 -1.19 -14.19 9.49
C ARG A 25 -2.45 -14.82 10.07
N SER A 26 -2.65 -14.72 11.39
CA SER A 26 -3.84 -15.27 12.08
C SER A 26 -5.16 -14.62 11.63
N VAL A 27 -5.10 -13.41 11.07
CA VAL A 27 -6.25 -12.71 10.48
C VAL A 27 -6.25 -12.76 8.94
N GLY A 28 -5.57 -13.73 8.35
CA GLY A 28 -5.62 -14.04 6.92
C GLY A 28 -4.73 -13.20 6.02
N VAL A 29 -3.85 -12.36 6.57
CA VAL A 29 -2.93 -11.56 5.75
C VAL A 29 -1.84 -12.45 5.15
N ALA A 30 -1.67 -12.36 3.82
CA ALA A 30 -0.52 -12.97 3.14
C ALA A 30 0.76 -12.16 3.40
N VAL A 31 1.48 -12.52 4.46
CA VAL A 31 2.71 -11.85 4.91
C VAL A 31 3.95 -12.61 4.45
N TRP A 32 4.85 -11.90 3.77
CA TRP A 32 6.22 -12.32 3.49
C TRP A 32 7.20 -11.59 4.43
N VAL A 33 8.23 -12.29 4.89
CA VAL A 33 9.21 -11.81 5.88
C VAL A 33 10.59 -12.21 5.42
N ASP A 34 11.56 -11.28 5.43
CA ASP A 34 12.96 -11.62 5.16
C ASP A 34 13.55 -12.26 6.42
N GLU A 35 13.72 -13.58 6.43
CA GLU A 35 14.49 -14.24 7.46
C GLU A 35 15.96 -13.94 7.17
N GLY A 36 16.47 -12.83 7.73
CA GLY A 36 17.78 -12.24 7.47
C GLY A 36 18.99 -13.08 7.91
N ASN A 37 18.90 -14.40 7.79
CA ASN A 37 19.98 -15.35 7.95
C ASN A 37 20.30 -15.94 6.56
N ILE A 38 21.59 -16.09 6.25
CA ILE A 38 22.18 -17.00 5.25
C ILE A 38 22.64 -16.38 3.91
N ASP A 39 23.97 -16.22 3.78
CA ASP A 39 24.93 -16.95 2.93
C ASP A 39 24.54 -17.55 1.55
N ALA A 40 23.30 -17.43 1.06
CA ALA A 40 22.85 -17.94 -0.25
C ALA A 40 22.50 -16.77 -1.21
N ALA A 41 23.47 -15.90 -1.43
CA ALA A 41 23.26 -14.51 -1.88
C ALA A 41 22.60 -14.31 -3.26
N THR A 42 22.57 -15.30 -4.16
CA THR A 42 22.16 -15.04 -5.56
C THR A 42 20.70 -15.39 -5.84
N LEU A 43 20.24 -16.58 -5.44
CA LEU A 43 18.87 -17.01 -5.73
C LEU A 43 17.83 -16.29 -4.84
N TRP A 44 18.24 -15.88 -3.63
CA TRP A 44 17.36 -15.22 -2.66
C TRP A 44 17.09 -13.74 -2.99
N SER A 45 18.06 -13.07 -3.61
CA SER A 45 17.94 -11.66 -3.99
C SER A 45 16.80 -11.42 -4.99
N GLU A 46 16.62 -12.34 -5.95
CA GLU A 46 15.51 -12.26 -6.92
C GLU A 46 14.15 -12.45 -6.24
N SER A 47 14.03 -13.42 -5.32
CA SER A 47 12.78 -13.64 -4.59
C SER A 47 12.41 -12.49 -3.66
N ILE A 48 13.38 -11.80 -3.06
CA ILE A 48 13.12 -10.58 -2.28
C ILE A 48 12.55 -9.49 -3.20
N VAL A 49 13.22 -9.25 -4.33
CA VAL A 49 12.76 -8.24 -5.30
C VAL A 49 11.37 -8.58 -5.82
N GLU A 50 11.11 -9.85 -6.16
CA GLU A 50 9.79 -10.33 -6.58
C GLU A 50 8.75 -10.11 -5.47
N ALA A 51 9.03 -10.52 -4.23
CA ALA A 51 8.11 -10.32 -3.11
C ALA A 51 7.80 -8.84 -2.86
N ILE A 52 8.80 -7.95 -2.93
CA ILE A 52 8.59 -6.49 -2.80
C ILE A 52 7.78 -5.96 -3.98
N THR A 53 8.11 -6.36 -5.21
CA THR A 53 7.43 -5.89 -6.43
C THR A 53 6.01 -6.43 -6.57
N GLU A 54 5.67 -7.54 -5.91
CA GLU A 54 4.32 -8.09 -5.88
C GLU A 54 3.48 -7.57 -4.71
N CYS A 55 4.11 -7.23 -3.58
CA CYS A 55 3.38 -6.76 -2.40
C CYS A 55 2.56 -5.49 -2.66
N ARG A 56 1.51 -5.29 -1.87
CA ARG A 56 0.76 -4.03 -1.84
C ARG A 56 1.40 -3.02 -0.88
N VAL A 57 1.83 -3.52 0.27
CA VAL A 57 2.39 -2.71 1.36
C VAL A 57 3.71 -3.33 1.81
N LEU A 58 4.77 -2.51 1.85
CA LEU A 58 5.97 -2.83 2.60
C LEU A 58 5.85 -2.20 3.99
N ILE A 59 5.85 -3.02 5.03
CA ILE A 59 6.01 -2.58 6.41
C ILE A 59 7.49 -2.54 6.72
N MET A 60 8.01 -1.38 7.13
CA MET A 60 9.35 -1.24 7.66
C MET A 60 9.26 -1.20 9.19
N MET A 61 9.81 -2.21 9.86
CA MET A 61 9.92 -2.21 11.32
C MET A 61 11.12 -1.34 11.71
N VAL A 62 10.85 -0.13 12.21
CA VAL A 62 11.86 0.88 12.50
C VAL A 62 12.45 0.67 13.89
N SER A 63 13.76 0.45 13.93
CA SER A 63 14.61 0.41 15.12
C SER A 63 15.99 0.99 14.78
N SER A 64 16.83 1.18 15.80
CA SER A 64 18.26 1.46 15.60
C SER A 64 18.93 0.37 14.73
N HIS A 65 18.58 -0.89 14.94
CA HIS A 65 19.12 -2.02 14.18
C HIS A 65 18.68 -2.01 12.70
N SER A 66 17.41 -1.71 12.43
CA SER A 66 16.87 -1.72 11.07
C SER A 66 17.39 -0.54 10.25
N THR A 67 17.55 0.63 10.88
CA THR A 67 18.03 1.83 10.20
C THR A 67 19.52 1.73 9.84
N ASP A 68 20.30 0.93 10.57
CA ASP A 68 21.70 0.62 10.25
C ASP A 68 21.87 -0.59 9.32
N SER A 69 20.84 -1.43 9.16
CA SER A 69 20.87 -2.60 8.28
C SER A 69 20.94 -2.23 6.79
N HIS A 70 21.94 -2.77 6.09
CA HIS A 70 22.09 -2.59 4.65
C HIS A 70 20.96 -3.26 3.85
N ASN A 71 20.45 -4.40 4.32
CA ASN A 71 19.38 -5.13 3.65
C ASN A 71 18.06 -4.37 3.74
N VAL A 72 17.67 -3.97 4.95
CA VAL A 72 16.45 -3.17 5.18
C VAL A 72 16.46 -1.89 4.33
N VAL A 73 17.60 -1.19 4.29
CA VAL A 73 17.73 0.02 3.45
C VAL A 73 17.51 -0.31 1.97
N LYS A 74 18.12 -1.37 1.44
CA LYS A 74 17.93 -1.78 0.03
C LYS A 74 16.48 -2.14 -0.27
N GLU A 75 15.82 -2.89 0.61
CA GLU A 75 14.43 -3.29 0.44
C GLU A 75 13.49 -2.07 0.39
N VAL A 76 13.70 -1.10 1.29
CA VAL A 76 12.94 0.16 1.30
C VAL A 76 13.18 0.96 0.01
N MET A 77 14.40 0.96 -0.52
CA MET A 77 14.71 1.60 -1.80
C MET A 77 13.99 0.92 -2.96
N ILE A 78 14.04 -0.42 -3.04
CA ILE A 78 13.35 -1.20 -4.08
C ILE A 78 11.84 -0.96 -4.01
N ALA A 79 11.26 -0.93 -2.81
CA ALA A 79 9.85 -0.62 -2.60
C ALA A 79 9.50 0.80 -3.05
N SER A 80 10.33 1.78 -2.70
CA SER A 80 10.15 3.18 -3.12
C SER A 80 10.21 3.32 -4.64
N GLU A 81 11.21 2.72 -5.30
CA GLU A 81 11.36 2.74 -6.76
C GLU A 81 10.19 2.03 -7.46
N SER A 82 9.70 0.95 -6.85
CA SER A 82 8.53 0.19 -7.30
C SER A 82 7.19 0.86 -6.93
N LYS A 83 7.22 2.08 -6.37
CA LYS A 83 6.05 2.88 -5.95
C LYS A 83 5.14 2.11 -4.99
N LYS A 84 5.72 1.26 -4.14
CA LYS A 84 4.99 0.54 -3.10
C LYS A 84 4.62 1.47 -1.97
N THR A 85 3.52 1.15 -1.31
CA THR A 85 3.15 1.86 -0.09
C THR A 85 4.08 1.40 1.01
N ILE A 86 4.88 2.31 1.56
CA ILE A 86 5.74 2.05 2.70
C ILE A 86 5.01 2.48 3.97
N LEU A 87 4.91 1.58 4.95
CA LEU A 87 4.33 1.83 6.26
C LEU A 87 5.41 1.63 7.34
N PRO A 88 5.97 2.71 7.91
CA PRO A 88 6.88 2.62 9.03
C PRO A 88 6.12 2.24 10.30
N ILE A 89 6.64 1.26 11.03
CA ILE A 89 6.17 0.89 12.36
C ILE A 89 7.36 0.93 13.31
N TYR A 90 7.36 1.86 14.26
CA TYR A 90 8.46 2.06 15.19
C TYR A 90 8.38 1.06 16.33
N LEU A 91 9.42 0.23 16.48
CA LEU A 91 9.58 -0.67 17.62
C LEU A 91 10.12 0.07 18.85
N GLU A 92 10.82 1.18 18.62
CA GLU A 92 11.41 2.08 19.61
C GLU A 92 11.54 3.50 19.02
N PRO A 93 11.72 4.53 19.86
CA PRO A 93 12.12 5.84 19.37
C PRO A 93 13.45 5.75 18.59
N ALA A 94 13.43 6.10 17.31
CA ALA A 94 14.59 6.00 16.44
C ALA A 94 14.67 7.17 15.46
N ASP A 95 15.89 7.68 15.24
CA ASP A 95 16.14 8.69 14.23
C ASP A 95 16.22 8.06 12.84
N ILE A 96 15.59 8.71 11.86
CA ILE A 96 15.70 8.29 10.46
C ILE A 96 16.98 8.85 9.84
N PRO A 97 17.95 8.00 9.43
CA PRO A 97 19.20 8.46 8.85
C PRO A 97 18.95 9.09 7.48
N ALA A 98 19.87 9.97 7.03
CA ALA A 98 19.73 10.69 5.76
C ALA A 98 19.42 9.77 4.56
N LYS A 99 20.00 8.56 4.56
CA LYS A 99 19.76 7.53 3.54
C LYS A 99 18.31 7.06 3.43
N LEU A 100 17.47 7.24 4.45
CA LEU A 100 16.05 6.87 4.44
C LEU A 100 15.10 8.07 4.51
N LYS A 101 15.63 9.28 4.77
CA LYS A 101 14.81 10.48 4.97
C LYS A 101 13.89 10.76 3.79
N TYR A 102 14.38 10.68 2.56
CA TYR A 102 13.56 10.98 1.39
C TYR A 102 12.36 10.04 1.26
N GLN A 103 12.58 8.74 1.53
CA GLN A 103 11.58 7.69 1.41
C GLN A 103 10.53 7.77 2.51
N LEU A 104 10.89 8.23 3.71
CA LEU A 104 10.02 8.18 4.89
C LEU A 104 9.42 9.55 5.28
N THR A 105 9.92 10.66 4.72
CA THR A 105 9.43 12.00 5.08
C THR A 105 7.95 12.17 4.72
N GLY A 106 7.14 12.63 5.68
CA GLY A 106 5.72 12.88 5.49
C GLY A 106 4.84 11.63 5.48
N ILE A 107 5.43 10.44 5.67
CA ILE A 107 4.67 9.19 5.80
C ILE A 107 4.12 9.07 7.23
N GLN A 108 2.85 8.69 7.33
CA GLN A 108 2.22 8.33 8.61
C GLN A 108 2.82 7.02 9.12
N HIS A 109 3.12 6.96 10.41
CA HIS A 109 3.70 5.79 11.06
C HIS A 109 2.82 5.29 12.20
N LEU A 110 3.09 4.07 12.65
CA LEU A 110 2.55 3.53 13.89
C LEU A 110 3.69 3.30 14.89
N GLU A 111 3.35 3.31 16.16
CA GLU A 111 4.27 2.98 17.25
C GLU A 111 3.86 1.63 17.83
N TRP A 112 4.77 0.66 17.79
CA TRP A 112 4.63 -0.71 18.28
C TRP A 112 5.65 -0.97 19.40
N PHE A 113 5.59 -0.14 20.44
CA PHE A 113 6.46 -0.26 21.60
C PHE A 113 5.99 -1.39 22.52
N ASP A 114 6.93 -2.01 23.24
CA ASP A 114 6.67 -3.04 24.25
C ASP A 114 5.76 -4.21 23.79
N GLY A 115 5.86 -4.59 22.51
CA GLY A 115 5.06 -5.67 21.93
C GLY A 115 3.70 -5.24 21.37
N GLY A 116 3.40 -3.93 21.40
CA GLY A 116 2.22 -3.30 20.83
C GLY A 116 0.96 -3.45 21.68
N SER A 117 -0.12 -2.81 21.22
CA SER A 117 -1.44 -2.92 21.83
C SER A 117 -2.48 -3.38 20.82
N ASP A 118 -3.61 -3.89 21.31
CA ASP A 118 -4.73 -4.28 20.46
C ASP A 118 -5.29 -3.11 19.65
N GLU A 119 -5.30 -1.90 20.21
CA GLU A 119 -5.74 -0.69 19.52
C GLU A 119 -4.85 -0.34 18.32
N VAL A 120 -3.52 -0.43 18.50
CA VAL A 120 -2.57 -0.21 17.40
C VAL A 120 -2.72 -1.30 16.35
N PHE A 121 -2.94 -2.55 16.76
CA PHE A 121 -3.16 -3.65 15.82
C PHE A 121 -4.43 -3.46 14.98
N GLU A 122 -5.53 -3.03 15.59
CA GLU A 122 -6.77 -2.74 14.87
C GLU A 122 -6.58 -1.56 13.89
N THR A 123 -5.83 -0.53 14.30
CA THR A 123 -5.46 0.58 13.41
C THR A 123 -4.62 0.13 12.22
N LEU A 124 -3.64 -0.76 12.45
CA LEU A 124 -2.84 -1.38 11.40
C LEU A 124 -3.73 -2.18 10.44
N LYS A 125 -4.60 -3.03 10.96
CA LYS A 125 -5.53 -3.86 10.18
C LYS A 125 -6.42 -3.02 9.28
N ASP A 126 -7.03 -1.96 9.81
CA ASP A 126 -7.84 -1.01 9.04
C ASP A 126 -7.01 -0.29 7.98
N GLY A 127 -5.78 0.10 8.33
CA GLY A 127 -4.84 0.73 7.41
C GLY A 127 -4.48 -0.18 6.23
N LEU A 128 -4.24 -1.46 6.48
CA LEU A 128 -3.94 -2.47 5.47
C LEU A 128 -5.16 -2.75 4.59
N ALA A 129 -6.35 -2.91 5.18
CA ALA A 129 -7.60 -3.12 4.44
C ALA A 129 -7.91 -1.96 3.49
N LYS A 130 -7.73 -0.70 3.93
CA LYS A 130 -7.88 0.50 3.09
C LYS A 130 -6.91 0.54 1.90
N ARG A 131 -5.79 -0.19 1.99
CA ARG A 131 -4.78 -0.34 0.93
C ARG A 131 -4.99 -1.60 0.07
N GLY A 132 -6.10 -2.30 0.27
CA GLY A 132 -6.51 -3.46 -0.51
C GLY A 132 -5.83 -4.77 -0.12
N VAL A 133 -5.24 -4.84 1.08
CA VAL A 133 -4.78 -6.10 1.68
C VAL A 133 -5.99 -6.91 2.16
N THR A 134 -6.00 -8.21 1.89
CA THR A 134 -7.06 -9.12 2.31
C THR A 134 -6.92 -9.42 3.80
N ILE A 135 -8.01 -9.25 4.55
CA ILE A 135 -8.12 -9.63 5.95
C ILE A 135 -9.28 -10.62 6.06
N ASP A 136 -9.00 -11.85 6.48
CA ASP A 136 -10.03 -12.85 6.72
C ASP A 136 -10.90 -12.41 7.90
N GLY A 137 -12.21 -12.30 7.65
CA GLY A 137 -13.18 -11.69 8.57
C GLY A 137 -13.91 -10.47 8.01
N GLN A 138 -13.46 -9.89 6.89
CA GLN A 138 -14.30 -9.03 6.06
C GLN A 138 -14.61 -9.74 4.75
N ALA A 139 -15.87 -10.16 4.60
CA ALA A 139 -16.40 -10.56 3.30
C ALA A 139 -16.03 -9.47 2.28
N ARG A 140 -15.53 -9.89 1.12
CA ARG A 140 -15.39 -9.00 -0.05
C ARG A 140 -16.74 -8.33 -0.28
N THR A 141 -16.94 -7.10 0.21
CA THR A 141 -17.88 -6.18 -0.40
C THR A 141 -17.25 -5.83 -1.74
N SER A 142 -17.54 -6.66 -2.74
CA SER A 142 -17.51 -6.27 -4.13
C SER A 142 -18.40 -5.04 -4.27
N GLN A 143 -17.85 -3.85 -4.03
CA GLN A 143 -18.46 -2.63 -4.52
C GLN A 143 -18.25 -2.66 -6.03
N ALA A 144 -19.36 -2.96 -6.68
CA ALA A 144 -19.55 -3.11 -8.11
C ALA A 144 -18.75 -2.09 -8.92
N LEU A 145 -18.29 -2.54 -10.09
CA LEU A 145 -17.91 -1.68 -11.20
C LEU A 145 -18.92 -0.53 -11.32
N GLY A 146 -18.51 0.65 -10.87
CA GLY A 146 -19.14 1.90 -11.25
C GLY A 146 -18.98 2.04 -12.75
N LYS A 147 -20.06 1.77 -13.48
CA LYS A 147 -20.18 2.03 -14.92
C LYS A 147 -19.63 3.44 -15.20
N ALA A 148 -18.70 3.51 -16.14
CA ALA A 148 -18.25 4.76 -16.75
C ALA A 148 -19.48 5.58 -17.20
N PRO A 149 -19.52 6.90 -16.96
CA PRO A 149 -20.55 7.73 -17.55
C PRO A 149 -20.32 7.82 -19.06
N GLN A 150 -21.18 7.14 -19.83
CA GLN A 150 -21.28 7.33 -21.28
C GLN A 150 -21.71 8.77 -21.53
N LYS A 151 -20.81 9.58 -22.11
CA LYS A 151 -21.15 10.88 -22.71
C LYS A 151 -22.13 10.61 -23.86
N THR A 152 -23.41 10.81 -23.61
CA THR A 152 -24.43 10.87 -24.66
C THR A 152 -24.22 12.16 -25.46
N THR A 153 -23.70 12.02 -26.67
CA THR A 153 -23.65 13.08 -27.68
C THR A 153 -25.08 13.39 -28.12
N ARG A 154 -25.71 14.42 -27.53
CA ARG A 154 -26.96 14.98 -28.05
C ARG A 154 -26.66 15.68 -29.39
N LYS A 155 -27.21 15.13 -30.48
CA LYS A 155 -27.29 15.80 -31.78
C LYS A 155 -28.08 17.11 -31.64
N PRO A 156 -27.64 18.23 -32.26
CA PRO A 156 -28.42 19.46 -32.24
C PRO A 156 -29.72 19.30 -33.03
N GLN A 157 -30.84 19.60 -32.37
CA GLN A 157 -32.18 19.54 -32.94
C GLN A 157 -32.47 20.85 -33.71
N ARG A 158 -32.81 20.70 -34.99
CA ARG A 158 -33.08 21.76 -35.95
C ARG A 158 -34.45 22.39 -35.64
N LEU A 159 -34.52 23.72 -35.52
CA LEU A 159 -35.77 24.48 -35.31
C LEU A 159 -36.68 24.38 -36.55
N PRO A 160 -38.01 24.21 -36.39
CA PRO A 160 -38.95 24.22 -37.51
C PRO A 160 -39.19 25.64 -38.06
N ASN A 161 -39.10 25.75 -39.37
CA ASN A 161 -39.50 26.90 -40.18
C ASN A 161 -41.03 27.00 -40.19
N HIS A 162 -41.61 28.11 -39.73
CA HIS A 162 -43.01 28.46 -40.06
C HIS A 162 -43.03 29.40 -41.27
N GLN A 163 -43.54 28.87 -42.39
CA GLN A 163 -43.93 29.62 -43.58
C GLN A 163 -45.39 30.08 -43.49
N GLY A 164 -45.70 31.23 -44.10
CA GLY A 164 -47.05 31.61 -44.50
C GLY A 164 -47.20 33.13 -44.66
N ARG A 165 -46.81 33.70 -45.82
CA ARG A 165 -47.66 34.15 -46.96
C ARG A 165 -48.51 35.40 -46.66
N SER A 166 -48.09 36.55 -47.20
CA SER A 166 -48.69 37.30 -48.35
C SER A 166 -49.90 38.16 -47.94
N SER A 167 -50.07 39.43 -48.32
CA SER A 167 -49.94 40.04 -49.65
C SER A 167 -50.26 41.56 -49.60
N SER A 168 -49.65 42.32 -50.54
CA SER A 168 -50.18 43.53 -51.25
C SER A 168 -50.66 44.76 -50.44
N THR A 169 -50.26 46.01 -50.73
CA THR A 169 -50.72 46.81 -51.89
C THR A 169 -50.13 48.24 -51.82
N VAL A 170 -49.61 48.75 -52.96
CA VAL A 170 -49.71 50.11 -53.57
C VAL A 170 -49.70 51.33 -52.61
N LYS A 171 -48.77 52.28 -52.70
CA LYS A 171 -48.63 53.30 -53.77
C LYS A 171 -47.35 54.12 -53.53
#